data_AF-A0A7S3M003-F1
#
_entry.id   AF-A0A7S3M003-F1
#
_cell.length_a   1.000
_cell.length_b   1.000
_cell.length_c   1.000
_cell.angle_alpha   90.00
_cell.angle_beta   90.00
_cell.angle_gamma   90.00
#
_symmetry.space_group_name_H-M   'P 1'
#
loop_
_entity.id
_entity.type
_entity.pdbx_description
1 polymer ?
#
loop_
_entity_poly.entity_id
_entity_poly.type
_entity_poly.pdbx_seq_one_letter_code
_entity_poly.pdbx_strand_id
1 'polypeptide(L)'
;VGIMSVSISDLRTEIEKNQLESLIPNPTILEKCVALCNRYPQTIMEFLGRLEAFLMNSNVQTLTLDLVGSFEQSLYKDLNSAKAKAVPIKKEPITQQSIPSPDFTALGKRPSAEFRTPPIDHKTGNKVHLSQNLSTVKKESANSLEAGLTQGTSTAYSERPNQGQTVQTLNPGLGERGEFEPSSVKPLGQRCRIRTDDEDFENIKSRYRYMFTSLEERARALDKHLLKLQEQLCALASIADGELHPVGVPSQDVVWVCGRICCE
;
A
#
# COMPACT_ATOMS: atom_id res chain seq x y z
N VAL A 1 -10.03 6.04 -14.28
CA VAL A 1 -10.49 7.13 -13.40
C VAL A 1 -11.38 8.02 -14.24
N GLY A 2 -12.70 7.94 -14.06
CA GLY A 2 -13.62 8.84 -14.74
C GLY A 2 -13.43 10.24 -14.16
N ILE A 3 -13.19 11.24 -15.01
CA ILE A 3 -13.14 12.63 -14.58
C ILE A 3 -14.58 13.00 -14.23
N MET A 4 -14.91 13.00 -12.94
CA MET A 4 -16.20 13.52 -12.48
C MET A 4 -16.21 15.02 -12.77
N SER A 5 -17.18 15.47 -13.57
CA SER A 5 -17.41 16.89 -13.78
C SER A 5 -17.80 17.53 -12.46
N VAL A 6 -17.03 18.51 -11.99
CA VAL A 6 -17.34 19.29 -10.80
C VAL A 6 -18.42 20.30 -11.16
N SER A 7 -19.52 20.31 -10.39
CA SER A 7 -20.57 21.33 -10.52
C SER A 7 -20.28 22.54 -9.64
N ILE A 8 -20.92 23.68 -9.93
CA ILE A 8 -20.82 24.91 -9.12
C ILE A 8 -21.30 24.65 -7.68
N SER A 9 -22.34 23.84 -7.53
CA SER A 9 -22.92 23.48 -6.23
C SER A 9 -21.93 22.69 -5.37
N ASP A 10 -21.17 21.78 -5.97
CA ASP A 10 -20.19 20.97 -5.25
C ASP A 10 -19.04 21.83 -4.73
N LEU A 11 -18.50 22.70 -5.58
CA LEU A 11 -17.41 23.61 -5.19
C LEU A 11 -17.86 24.58 -4.10
N ARG A 12 -19.09 25.11 -4.20
CA ARG A 12 -19.65 26.02 -3.20
C ARG A 12 -19.82 25.33 -1.84
N THR A 13 -20.39 24.13 -1.82
CA THR A 13 -20.58 23.36 -0.59
C THR A 13 -19.25 23.11 0.12
N GLU A 14 -18.21 22.79 -0.63
CA GLU A 14 -16.88 22.55 -0.04
C GLU A 14 -16.20 23.86 0.43
N ILE A 15 -16.43 24.99 -0.24
CA ILE A 15 -15.97 26.31 0.22
C ILE A 15 -16.63 26.69 1.55
N GLU A 16 -17.96 26.52 1.66
CA GLU A 16 -18.73 26.82 2.87
C GLU A 16 -18.25 25.93 4.03
N LYS A 17 -18.07 24.63 3.77
CA LYS A 17 -17.57 23.67 4.75
C LYS A 17 -16.16 23.99 5.29
N ASN A 18 -15.28 24.52 4.44
CA ASN A 18 -13.92 24.89 4.83
C ASN A 18 -13.80 26.35 5.32
N GLN A 19 -14.92 27.07 5.49
CA GLN A 19 -14.95 28.48 5.93
C GLN A 19 -14.15 29.42 5.00
N LEU A 20 -14.09 29.10 3.70
CA LEU A 20 -13.33 29.85 2.70
C LEU A 20 -14.19 30.91 1.96
N GLU A 21 -15.39 31.21 2.46
CA GLU A 21 -16.34 32.13 1.83
C GLU A 21 -15.75 33.53 1.61
N SER A 22 -14.86 33.98 2.50
CA SER A 22 -14.21 35.29 2.39
C SER A 22 -13.22 35.38 1.21
N LEU A 23 -12.76 34.25 0.67
CA LEU A 23 -11.73 34.21 -0.37
C LEU A 23 -12.30 34.42 -1.77
N ILE A 24 -13.57 34.03 -2.01
CA ILE A 24 -14.22 34.10 -3.34
C ILE A 24 -15.55 34.86 -3.20
N PRO A 25 -15.53 36.20 -3.16
CA PRO A 25 -16.74 36.99 -2.95
C PRO A 25 -17.64 37.08 -4.20
N ASN A 26 -17.11 36.80 -5.39
CA ASN A 26 -17.80 37.02 -6.66
C ASN A 26 -18.23 35.70 -7.35
N PRO A 27 -19.50 35.58 -7.80
CA PRO A 27 -19.99 34.37 -8.46
C PRO A 27 -19.31 34.11 -9.81
N THR A 28 -18.88 35.15 -10.50
CA THR A 28 -18.13 35.04 -11.76
C THR A 28 -16.75 34.42 -11.58
N ILE A 29 -16.12 34.64 -10.42
CA ILE A 29 -14.83 34.03 -10.08
C ILE A 29 -15.04 32.55 -9.76
N LEU A 30 -16.13 32.23 -9.05
CA LEU A 30 -16.51 30.85 -8.76
C LEU A 30 -16.70 30.03 -10.05
N GLU A 31 -17.39 30.57 -11.05
CA GLU A 31 -17.54 29.92 -12.37
C GLU A 31 -16.19 29.62 -13.03
N LYS A 32 -15.23 30.57 -12.95
CA LYS A 32 -13.88 30.34 -13.45
C LYS A 32 -13.13 29.28 -12.65
N CYS A 33 -13.26 29.25 -11.33
CA CYS A 33 -12.67 28.21 -10.49
C CYS A 33 -13.20 26.82 -10.85
N VAL A 34 -14.50 26.68 -11.14
CA VAL A 34 -15.10 25.43 -11.62
C VAL A 34 -14.54 25.03 -12.98
N ALA A 35 -14.42 25.98 -13.91
CA ALA A 35 -13.81 25.72 -15.21
C ALA A 35 -12.35 25.24 -15.07
N LEU A 36 -11.57 25.82 -14.14
CA LEU A 36 -10.20 25.38 -13.85
C LEU A 36 -10.17 23.98 -13.20
N CYS A 37 -11.06 23.69 -12.26
CA CYS A 37 -11.19 22.35 -11.65
C CYS A 37 -11.51 21.27 -12.69
N ASN A 38 -12.35 21.59 -13.68
CA ASN A 38 -12.69 20.65 -14.75
C ASN A 38 -11.56 20.54 -15.80
N ARG A 39 -10.77 21.59 -15.99
CA ARG A 39 -9.64 21.62 -16.94
C ARG A 39 -8.42 20.85 -16.43
N TYR A 40 -8.18 20.86 -15.13
CA TYR A 40 -7.04 20.19 -14.51
C TYR A 40 -7.52 19.00 -13.68
N PRO A 41 -7.00 17.77 -13.89
CA PRO A 41 -7.48 16.58 -13.19
C PRO A 41 -6.98 16.58 -11.73
N GLN A 42 -7.64 17.36 -10.87
CA GLN A 42 -7.36 17.49 -9.45
C GLN A 42 -8.67 17.36 -8.68
N THR A 43 -8.57 16.85 -7.46
CA THR A 43 -9.73 16.82 -6.56
C THR A 43 -10.05 18.25 -6.09
N ILE A 44 -11.31 18.50 -5.70
CA ILE A 44 -11.75 19.81 -5.19
C ILE A 44 -10.88 20.25 -4.01
N MET A 45 -10.54 19.31 -3.11
CA MET A 45 -9.69 19.59 -1.94
C MET A 45 -8.26 19.97 -2.33
N GLU A 46 -7.64 19.29 -3.30
CA GLU A 46 -6.31 19.66 -3.80
C GLU A 46 -6.32 21.03 -4.47
N PHE A 47 -7.39 21.35 -5.21
CA PHE A 47 -7.55 22.65 -5.84
C PHE A 47 -7.64 23.77 -4.80
N LEU A 48 -8.50 23.61 -3.78
CA LEU A 48 -8.66 24.59 -2.70
C LEU A 48 -7.36 24.78 -1.91
N GLY A 49 -6.66 23.70 -1.57
CA GLY A 49 -5.38 23.80 -0.87
C GLY A 49 -4.30 24.53 -1.69
N ARG A 50 -4.28 24.34 -3.01
CA ARG A 50 -3.37 25.11 -3.90
C ARG A 50 -3.77 26.57 -4.02
N LEU A 51 -5.07 26.84 -4.07
CA LEU A 51 -5.58 28.21 -4.12
C LEU A 51 -5.19 28.98 -2.85
N GLU A 52 -5.36 28.36 -1.68
CA GLU A 52 -4.96 28.95 -0.40
C GLU A 52 -3.45 29.20 -0.35
N ALA A 53 -2.63 28.21 -0.73
CA ALA A 53 -1.18 28.37 -0.79
C ALA A 53 -0.75 29.51 -1.74
N PHE A 54 -1.44 29.68 -2.88
CA PHE A 54 -1.19 30.78 -3.80
C PHE A 54 -1.53 32.14 -3.19
N LEU A 55 -2.65 32.24 -2.47
CA LEU A 55 -3.07 33.47 -1.80
C LEU A 55 -2.13 33.85 -0.66
N MET A 56 -1.68 32.86 0.12
CA MET A 56 -0.64 33.05 1.15
C MET A 56 0.68 33.55 0.54
N ASN A 57 1.13 32.96 -0.58
CA ASN A 57 2.37 33.37 -1.24
C ASN A 57 2.30 34.75 -1.89
N SER A 58 1.12 35.18 -2.33
CA SER A 58 0.90 36.50 -2.91
C SER A 58 0.59 37.59 -1.88
N ASN A 59 0.45 37.23 -0.60
CA ASN A 59 0.00 38.11 0.48
C ASN A 59 -1.35 38.78 0.17
N VAL A 60 -2.26 38.07 -0.51
CA VAL A 60 -3.59 38.58 -0.88
C VAL A 60 -4.68 37.79 -0.14
N GLN A 61 -5.65 38.48 0.45
CA GLN A 61 -6.74 37.86 1.21
C GLN A 61 -7.96 37.48 0.36
N THR A 62 -8.15 38.12 -0.80
CA THR A 62 -9.34 37.92 -1.66
C THR A 62 -8.94 37.68 -3.10
N LEU A 63 -9.51 36.66 -3.73
CA LEU A 63 -9.22 36.34 -5.13
C LEU A 63 -9.88 37.38 -6.06
N THR A 64 -9.07 38.10 -6.84
CA THR A 64 -9.53 39.00 -7.90
C THR A 64 -9.42 38.33 -9.27
N LEU A 65 -10.15 38.84 -10.27
CA LEU A 65 -10.19 38.24 -11.61
C LEU A 65 -8.79 38.18 -12.26
N ASP A 66 -7.93 39.18 -12.01
CA ASP A 66 -6.57 39.22 -12.54
C ASP A 66 -5.68 38.14 -11.89
N LEU A 67 -5.86 37.92 -10.58
CA LEU A 67 -5.15 36.88 -9.84
C LEU A 67 -5.55 35.47 -10.26
N VAL A 68 -6.79 35.27 -10.72
CA VAL A 68 -7.21 33.98 -11.31
C VAL A 68 -6.34 33.61 -12.52
N GLY A 69 -5.98 34.59 -13.35
CA GLY A 69 -5.10 34.37 -14.50
C GLY A 69 -3.69 33.97 -14.07
N SER A 70 -3.12 34.65 -13.06
CA SER A 70 -1.82 34.28 -12.49
C SER A 70 -1.84 32.92 -11.80
N PHE A 71 -2.94 32.59 -11.13
CA PHE A 71 -3.14 31.28 -10.49
C PHE A 71 -3.21 30.15 -11.53
N GLU A 72 -3.93 30.35 -12.65
CA GLU A 72 -3.97 29.38 -13.76
C GLU A 72 -2.57 29.11 -14.34
N GLN A 73 -1.76 30.16 -14.51
CA GLN A 73 -0.36 30.02 -14.94
C GLN A 73 0.48 29.22 -13.93
N SER A 74 0.27 29.45 -12.63
CA SER A 74 0.92 28.69 -11.57
C SER A 74 0.53 27.21 -11.63
N LEU A 75 -0.76 26.91 -11.76
CA LEU A 75 -1.25 25.53 -11.89
C LEU A 75 -0.63 24.81 -13.09
N TYR A 76 -0.55 25.49 -14.24
CA TYR A 76 0.07 24.94 -15.44
C TYR A 76 1.56 24.64 -15.24
N LYS A 77 2.29 25.56 -14.61
CA LYS A 77 3.72 25.39 -14.30
C LYS A 77 3.97 24.23 -13.35
N ASP A 78 3.15 24.08 -12.31
CA ASP A 78 3.29 23.01 -11.33
C ASP A 78 3.02 21.63 -11.93
N LEU A 79 1.97 21.50 -12.75
CA LEU A 79 1.66 20.26 -13.47
C LEU A 79 2.78 19.85 -14.45
N ASN A 80 3.36 20.82 -15.16
CA ASN A 80 4.45 20.54 -16.09
C ASN A 80 5.78 20.28 -15.36
N SER A 81 6.03 20.94 -14.23
CA SER A 81 7.21 20.67 -13.41
C SER A 81 7.13 19.31 -12.70
N ALA A 82 5.92 18.87 -12.32
CA ALA A 82 5.68 17.54 -11.77
C ALA A 82 5.91 16.45 -12.83
N LYS A 83 5.51 16.68 -14.09
CA LYS A 83 5.81 15.79 -15.21
C LYS A 83 7.30 15.78 -15.60
N ALA A 84 7.98 16.92 -15.51
CA ALA A 84 9.40 17.05 -15.84
C ALA A 84 10.35 16.48 -14.76
N LYS A 85 9.90 16.35 -13.50
CA LYS A 85 10.68 15.76 -12.40
C LYS A 85 10.63 14.21 -12.36
N ALA A 86 10.04 13.56 -13.37
CA ALA A 86 10.00 12.10 -13.53
C ALA A 86 11.21 11.50 -14.30
N VAL A 87 12.37 12.19 -14.30
CA VAL A 87 13.66 11.66 -14.78
C VAL A 87 14.69 11.82 -13.66
N PRO A 88 15.45 10.77 -13.27
CA PRO A 88 16.23 10.80 -12.04
C PRO A 88 17.64 11.30 -12.31
N ILE A 89 17.92 12.58 -12.06
CA ILE A 89 19.32 13.04 -11.89
C ILE A 89 19.43 14.03 -10.73
N LYS A 90 20.35 13.68 -9.83
CA LYS A 90 21.02 14.43 -8.77
C LYS A 90 20.86 15.96 -8.81
N LYS A 91 20.57 16.54 -7.65
CA LYS A 91 20.97 17.91 -7.32
C LYS A 91 21.89 17.90 -6.10
N GLU A 92 23.11 18.40 -6.29
CA GLU A 92 23.86 19.07 -5.24
C GLU A 92 23.23 20.45 -4.96
N PRO A 93 23.39 20.99 -3.73
CA PRO A 93 23.09 22.37 -3.40
C PRO A 93 24.35 23.19 -3.00
N ILE A 94 24.24 24.52 -3.15
CA ILE A 94 25.11 25.59 -2.61
C ILE A 94 24.11 26.61 -2.02
N THR A 95 24.19 27.23 -0.83
CA THR A 95 25.12 27.27 0.32
C THR A 95 24.41 27.97 1.50
N GLN A 96 24.88 27.69 2.74
CA GLN A 96 24.81 28.45 4.03
C GLN A 96 24.29 27.52 5.15
N GLN A 97 24.91 27.28 6.31
CA GLN A 97 26.10 27.78 7.02
C GLN A 97 26.66 26.66 7.94
N SER A 98 27.89 26.86 8.43
CA SER A 98 28.88 25.94 9.01
C SER A 98 28.63 25.38 10.42
N ILE A 99 28.86 24.07 10.62
CA ILE A 99 29.42 23.43 11.84
C ILE A 99 30.28 22.22 11.39
N PRO A 100 31.53 22.02 11.85
CA PRO A 100 32.42 20.99 11.31
C PRO A 100 32.24 19.62 11.98
N SER A 101 32.27 18.55 11.19
CA SER A 101 32.48 17.17 11.65
C SER A 101 33.29 16.40 10.59
N PRO A 102 34.09 15.40 10.99
CA PRO A 102 35.25 14.96 10.22
C PRO A 102 34.90 14.02 9.06
N ASP A 103 35.72 14.14 8.02
CA ASP A 103 35.74 13.38 6.78
C ASP A 103 35.90 11.87 6.98
N PHE A 104 35.02 11.10 6.32
CA PHE A 104 35.29 9.72 5.91
C PHE A 104 34.75 9.52 4.49
N THR A 105 35.57 9.90 3.50
CA THR A 105 35.43 9.42 2.13
C THR A 105 36.33 8.20 1.95
N ALA A 106 35.75 7.04 1.61
CA ALA A 106 36.27 6.11 0.59
C ALA A 106 35.54 4.76 0.58
N LEU A 107 35.43 4.22 -0.63
CA LEU A 107 35.26 2.81 -1.04
C LEU A 107 33.85 2.23 -1.19
N GLY A 108 33.53 1.91 -2.46
CA GLY A 108 32.95 0.61 -2.78
C GLY A 108 31.73 0.62 -3.69
N LYS A 109 31.93 0.70 -5.02
CA LYS A 109 30.94 0.20 -5.99
C LYS A 109 30.77 -1.31 -5.77
N ARG A 110 29.61 -1.76 -5.26
CA ARG A 110 29.23 -3.17 -5.26
C ARG A 110 28.58 -3.56 -6.60
N PRO A 111 28.97 -4.69 -7.22
CA PRO A 111 28.26 -5.21 -8.38
C PRO A 111 26.93 -5.83 -7.95
N SER A 112 25.90 -5.58 -8.75
CA SER A 112 24.59 -6.20 -8.64
C SER A 112 24.71 -7.70 -8.92
N ALA A 113 24.38 -8.54 -7.94
CA ALA A 113 24.24 -9.97 -8.15
C ALA A 113 22.90 -10.26 -8.85
N GLU A 114 22.96 -10.76 -10.08
CA GLU A 114 21.81 -11.30 -10.79
C GLU A 114 21.33 -12.58 -10.11
N PHE A 115 20.07 -12.58 -9.67
CA PHE A 115 19.41 -13.75 -9.12
C PHE A 115 19.03 -14.68 -10.29
N ARG A 116 19.88 -15.66 -10.61
CA ARG A 116 19.54 -16.73 -11.56
C ARG A 116 18.76 -17.82 -10.82
N THR A 117 17.44 -17.84 -11.00
CA THR A 117 16.61 -19.01 -10.72
C THR A 117 17.06 -20.19 -11.60
N PRO A 118 17.18 -21.41 -11.06
CA PRO A 118 17.53 -22.58 -11.84
C PRO A 118 16.44 -22.87 -12.89
N PRO A 119 16.80 -23.38 -14.08
CA PRO A 119 15.85 -23.67 -15.14
C PRO A 119 14.92 -24.80 -14.72
N ILE A 120 13.62 -24.55 -14.81
CA ILE A 120 12.59 -25.59 -14.72
C ILE A 120 12.53 -26.24 -16.10
N ASP A 121 13.12 -27.43 -16.22
CA ASP A 121 12.99 -28.28 -17.40
C ASP A 121 11.55 -28.82 -17.45
N HIS A 122 10.68 -28.14 -18.21
CA HIS A 122 9.39 -28.70 -18.62
C HIS A 122 9.61 -29.69 -19.77
N LYS A 123 10.11 -30.90 -19.44
CA LYS A 123 9.97 -32.05 -20.34
C LYS A 123 8.61 -32.70 -20.12
N THR A 124 7.71 -32.30 -21.01
CA THR A 124 6.61 -33.06 -21.58
C THR A 124 6.68 -34.58 -21.36
N GLY A 125 5.59 -35.08 -20.75
CA GLY A 125 4.93 -36.35 -21.02
C GLY A 125 5.80 -37.60 -21.17
N ASN A 126 5.72 -38.49 -20.18
CA ASN A 126 5.79 -39.90 -20.52
C ASN A 126 4.84 -40.77 -19.71
N LYS A 127 4.18 -41.64 -20.47
CA LYS A 127 3.25 -42.69 -20.09
C LYS A 127 3.92 -43.63 -19.08
N VAL A 128 3.17 -43.96 -18.03
CA VAL A 128 3.46 -45.08 -17.15
C VAL A 128 3.33 -46.38 -17.96
N HIS A 129 4.44 -47.09 -18.15
CA HIS A 129 4.42 -48.52 -18.42
C HIS A 129 5.29 -49.19 -17.34
N LEU A 130 4.60 -49.77 -16.36
CA LEU A 130 5.21 -50.51 -15.27
C LEU A 130 5.50 -51.93 -15.78
N SER A 131 6.77 -52.28 -15.92
CA SER A 131 7.20 -53.67 -16.04
C SER A 131 8.57 -53.86 -15.38
N GLN A 132 8.60 -54.88 -14.54
CA GLN A 132 9.68 -55.34 -13.68
C GLN A 132 10.98 -55.60 -14.48
N ASN A 133 12.15 -55.37 -13.86
CA ASN A 133 13.06 -56.47 -13.50
C ASN A 133 14.31 -56.03 -12.73
N LEU A 134 14.66 -56.91 -11.80
CA LEU A 134 15.80 -56.95 -10.91
C LEU A 134 17.09 -57.25 -11.70
N SER A 135 18.16 -56.47 -11.51
CA SER A 135 19.52 -57.01 -11.44
C SER A 135 20.54 -55.97 -10.96
N THR A 136 21.26 -56.40 -9.94
CA THR A 136 22.49 -55.90 -9.32
C THR A 136 23.58 -55.38 -10.26
N VAL A 137 24.14 -54.20 -9.99
CA VAL A 137 25.57 -53.90 -10.22
C VAL A 137 26.10 -53.03 -9.07
N LYS A 138 27.00 -53.61 -8.27
CA LYS A 138 27.90 -52.89 -7.37
C LYS A 138 28.94 -52.13 -8.20
N LYS A 139 29.11 -50.83 -7.96
CA LYS A 139 30.36 -50.13 -8.26
C LYS A 139 30.77 -49.36 -7.02
N GLU A 140 31.80 -49.91 -6.39
CA GLU A 140 32.65 -49.20 -5.44
C GLU A 140 33.46 -48.14 -6.22
N SER A 141 33.41 -46.90 -5.76
CA SER A 141 34.42 -45.91 -6.07
C SER A 141 34.55 -44.99 -4.86
N ALA A 142 35.66 -45.19 -4.17
CA ALA A 142 36.11 -44.36 -3.06
C ALA A 142 36.70 -43.03 -3.58
N ASN A 143 36.67 -42.04 -2.70
CA ASN A 143 37.40 -40.77 -2.71
C ASN A 143 36.75 -39.57 -3.43
N SER A 144 35.92 -38.83 -2.68
CA SER A 144 36.01 -37.37 -2.66
C SER A 144 35.49 -36.84 -1.32
N LEU A 145 36.40 -36.33 -0.50
CA LEU A 145 36.18 -35.76 0.83
C LEU A 145 35.99 -34.23 0.75
N GLU A 146 35.11 -33.73 -0.12
CA GLU A 146 34.71 -32.30 -0.17
C GLU A 146 33.21 -32.08 -0.49
N ALA A 147 32.32 -32.66 0.30
CA ALA A 147 30.88 -32.40 0.23
C ALA A 147 30.21 -32.38 1.61
N GLY A 148 30.86 -31.73 2.59
CA GLY A 148 30.38 -31.64 3.97
C GLY A 148 29.40 -30.50 4.21
N LEU A 149 28.24 -30.46 3.52
CA LEU A 149 27.06 -29.72 4.01
C LEU A 149 25.73 -30.03 3.27
N THR A 150 25.67 -31.05 2.40
CA THR A 150 24.46 -31.33 1.59
C THR A 150 23.92 -32.76 1.69
N GLN A 151 24.54 -33.64 2.49
CA GLN A 151 24.22 -35.09 2.48
C GLN A 151 23.08 -35.55 3.41
N GLY A 152 22.29 -34.66 4.01
CA GLY A 152 21.34 -35.07 5.05
C GLY A 152 19.93 -34.48 5.02
N THR A 153 19.50 -33.79 3.97
CA THR A 153 18.27 -32.96 4.08
C THR A 153 17.12 -33.26 3.12
N SER A 154 17.28 -34.15 2.12
CA SER A 154 16.16 -34.46 1.20
C SER A 154 15.52 -35.83 1.36
N THR A 155 16.21 -36.82 1.94
CA THR A 155 15.69 -38.20 2.02
C THR A 155 14.49 -38.32 2.96
N ALA A 156 14.48 -37.60 4.08
CA ALA A 156 13.40 -37.63 5.05
C ALA A 156 12.04 -37.17 4.48
N TYR A 157 12.03 -36.26 3.50
CA TYR A 157 10.79 -35.82 2.88
C TYR A 157 10.26 -36.82 1.84
N SER A 158 11.16 -37.47 1.08
CA SER A 158 10.79 -38.50 0.11
C SER A 158 10.37 -39.83 0.76
N GLU A 159 10.90 -40.13 1.94
CA GLU A 159 10.63 -41.38 2.67
C GLU A 159 9.46 -41.28 3.65
N ARG A 160 8.77 -40.13 3.72
CA ARG A 160 7.67 -39.96 4.67
C ARG A 160 6.51 -40.92 4.33
N PRO A 161 6.03 -41.73 5.29
CA PRO A 161 4.97 -42.71 5.03
C PRO A 161 3.60 -42.06 4.82
N ASN A 162 3.42 -40.83 5.29
CA ASN A 162 2.12 -40.16 5.33
C ASN A 162 1.91 -39.21 4.13
N GLN A 163 2.50 -39.52 2.98
CA GLN A 163 2.31 -38.72 1.78
C GLN A 163 0.83 -38.79 1.34
N GLY A 164 0.17 -37.63 1.29
CA GLY A 164 -1.24 -37.54 0.86
C GLY A 164 -2.26 -37.84 1.96
N GLN A 165 -1.84 -38.07 3.21
CA GLN A 165 -2.77 -38.24 4.32
C GLN A 165 -3.47 -36.90 4.65
N THR A 166 -4.80 -36.88 4.59
CA THR A 166 -5.60 -35.72 5.01
C THR A 166 -5.52 -35.54 6.53
N VAL A 167 -4.90 -34.45 6.98
CA VAL A 167 -4.72 -34.15 8.42
C VAL A 167 -5.94 -33.47 9.02
N GLN A 168 -6.66 -32.67 8.24
CA GLN A 168 -7.84 -31.94 8.68
C GLN A 168 -8.80 -31.74 7.52
N THR A 169 -10.05 -32.14 7.73
CA THR A 169 -11.14 -31.90 6.76
C THR A 169 -12.06 -30.82 7.32
N LEU A 170 -12.09 -29.66 6.67
CA LEU A 170 -13.06 -28.61 6.94
C LEU A 170 -14.27 -28.86 6.03
N ASN A 171 -15.47 -28.99 6.63
CA ASN A 171 -16.74 -29.29 5.94
C ASN A 171 -16.79 -30.72 5.32
N PRO A 172 -16.85 -31.77 6.14
CA PRO A 172 -16.86 -33.17 5.66
C PRO A 172 -18.07 -33.51 4.78
N GLY A 173 -19.17 -32.75 4.88
CA GLY A 173 -20.38 -32.96 4.08
C GLY A 173 -20.27 -32.55 2.61
N LEU A 174 -19.18 -31.89 2.19
CA LEU A 174 -18.99 -31.46 0.80
C LEU A 174 -18.40 -32.55 -0.12
N GLY A 175 -18.13 -33.74 0.42
CA GLY A 175 -17.50 -34.85 -0.28
C GLY A 175 -16.03 -34.57 -0.60
N GLU A 176 -15.27 -35.62 -0.93
CA GLU A 176 -13.92 -35.47 -1.43
C GLU A 176 -13.99 -34.98 -2.88
N ARG A 177 -13.59 -33.73 -3.14
CA ARG A 177 -13.42 -33.26 -4.51
C ARG A 177 -12.20 -33.99 -5.09
N GLY A 178 -12.45 -34.91 -6.03
CA GLY A 178 -11.38 -35.61 -6.75
C GLY A 178 -10.42 -34.65 -7.45
N GLU A 179 -9.21 -35.12 -7.79
CA GLU A 179 -8.09 -34.28 -8.22
C GLU A 179 -8.39 -33.34 -9.39
N PHE A 180 -9.40 -33.60 -10.23
CA PHE A 180 -9.71 -32.75 -11.37
C PHE A 180 -11.16 -32.94 -11.87
N GLU A 181 -12.15 -33.03 -10.99
CA GLU A 181 -13.53 -32.91 -11.49
C GLU A 181 -13.87 -31.43 -11.71
N PRO A 182 -13.94 -30.95 -12.97
CA PRO A 182 -14.42 -29.60 -13.24
C PRO A 182 -15.83 -29.51 -12.66
N SER A 183 -16.04 -28.53 -11.77
CA SER A 183 -17.33 -28.40 -11.10
C SER A 183 -18.44 -28.32 -12.14
N SER A 184 -19.41 -29.24 -12.09
CA SER A 184 -20.60 -29.21 -12.96
C SER A 184 -21.35 -27.88 -12.91
N VAL A 185 -21.14 -27.11 -11.83
CA VAL A 185 -21.79 -25.84 -11.53
C VAL A 185 -21.21 -24.67 -12.34
N LYS A 186 -19.99 -24.76 -12.92
CA LYS A 186 -19.37 -23.61 -13.60
C LYS A 186 -18.54 -24.02 -14.83
N PRO A 187 -18.79 -23.43 -16.02
CA PRO A 187 -18.04 -23.74 -17.22
C PRO A 187 -16.56 -23.36 -17.06
N LEU A 188 -15.66 -24.17 -17.64
CA LEU A 188 -14.26 -23.83 -17.83
C LEU A 188 -14.18 -22.44 -18.48
N GLY A 189 -13.61 -21.46 -17.78
CA GLY A 189 -13.49 -20.09 -18.27
C GLY A 189 -14.14 -19.01 -17.40
N GLN A 190 -14.74 -19.34 -16.24
CA GLN A 190 -15.05 -18.29 -15.27
C GLN A 190 -13.75 -17.63 -14.81
N ARG A 191 -13.57 -16.37 -15.23
CA ARG A 191 -12.44 -15.50 -14.88
C ARG A 191 -12.35 -15.41 -13.35
N CYS A 192 -11.33 -16.03 -12.77
CA CYS A 192 -10.95 -15.74 -11.39
C CYS A 192 -10.63 -14.25 -11.31
N ARG A 193 -11.40 -13.49 -10.54
CA ARG A 193 -11.14 -12.08 -10.31
C ARG A 193 -10.37 -11.97 -9.01
N ILE A 194 -9.04 -11.98 -9.12
CA ILE A 194 -8.17 -11.61 -8.01
C ILE A 194 -8.34 -10.10 -7.83
N ARG A 195 -8.86 -9.68 -6.67
CA ARG A 195 -8.91 -8.27 -6.28
C ARG A 195 -7.73 -8.00 -5.36
N THR A 196 -6.89 -7.05 -5.75
CA THR A 196 -5.76 -6.55 -4.96
C THR A 196 -5.99 -5.13 -4.45
N ASP A 197 -7.17 -4.57 -4.73
CA ASP A 197 -7.48 -3.16 -4.61
C ASP A 197 -8.43 -2.91 -3.42
N ASP A 198 -8.11 -3.47 -2.24
CA ASP A 198 -8.82 -3.08 -1.03
C ASP A 198 -8.34 -1.70 -0.61
N GLU A 199 -9.24 -0.71 -0.62
CA GLU A 199 -8.94 0.65 -0.16
C GLU A 199 -8.57 0.69 1.32
N ASP A 200 -9.07 -0.28 2.10
CA ASP A 200 -8.76 -0.46 3.51
C ASP A 200 -7.33 -0.93 3.77
N PHE A 201 -6.68 -1.54 2.78
CA PHE A 201 -5.34 -2.09 2.92
C PHE A 201 -4.45 -1.58 1.79
N GLU A 202 -3.67 -0.54 2.08
CA GLU A 202 -2.70 0.00 1.13
C GLU A 202 -1.58 -1.02 0.93
N ASN A 203 -1.81 -1.95 -0.01
CA ASN A 203 -0.83 -2.96 -0.35
C ASN A 203 0.42 -2.25 -0.87
N ILE A 204 1.60 -2.74 -0.49
CA ILE A 204 2.87 -2.07 -0.78
C ILE A 204 3.13 -2.19 -2.29
N LYS A 205 2.68 -1.19 -3.07
CA LYS A 205 2.80 -1.17 -4.54
C LYS A 205 4.21 -0.88 -5.03
N SER A 206 5.06 -0.33 -4.16
CA SER A 206 6.42 0.10 -4.50
C SER A 206 7.44 -0.51 -3.56
N ARG A 207 8.67 -0.68 -4.04
CA ARG A 207 9.78 -1.16 -3.21
C ARG A 207 9.93 -0.23 -1.99
N TYR A 208 9.94 -0.81 -0.80
CA TYR A 208 10.08 -0.07 0.46
C TYR A 208 11.25 0.92 0.38
N ARG A 209 10.94 2.21 0.54
CA ARG A 209 11.93 3.29 0.36
C ARG A 209 12.80 3.49 1.61
N TYR A 210 12.31 3.09 2.78
CA TYR A 210 12.99 3.25 4.06
C TYR A 210 12.96 1.93 4.83
N MET A 211 14.11 1.45 5.31
CA MET A 211 14.17 0.26 6.17
C MET A 211 13.80 0.55 7.63
N PHE A 212 13.69 1.82 8.00
CA PHE A 212 13.37 2.27 9.35
C PHE A 212 12.09 3.08 9.33
N THR A 213 11.23 2.83 10.32
CA THR A 213 10.04 3.64 10.62
C THR A 213 10.34 4.52 11.81
N SER A 214 9.95 5.79 11.75
CA SER A 214 10.08 6.67 12.90
C SER A 214 9.13 6.21 14.02
N LEU A 215 9.49 6.50 15.26
CA LEU A 215 8.63 6.21 16.42
C LEU A 215 7.30 6.97 16.34
N GLU A 216 7.32 8.20 15.82
CA GLU A 216 6.14 9.02 15.62
C GLU A 216 5.16 8.41 14.61
N GLU A 217 5.65 7.95 13.46
CA GLU A 217 4.80 7.28 12.46
C GLU A 217 4.18 6.01 13.03
N ARG A 218 4.95 5.24 13.81
CA ARG A 218 4.45 4.03 14.46
C ARG A 218 3.36 4.37 15.48
N ALA A 219 3.56 5.41 16.30
CA ALA A 219 2.55 5.86 17.25
C ALA A 219 1.26 6.28 16.54
N ARG A 220 1.36 7.14 15.51
CA ARG A 220 0.20 7.59 14.72
C ARG A 220 -0.55 6.44 14.05
N ALA A 221 0.17 5.45 13.51
CA ALA A 221 -0.44 4.29 12.89
C ALA A 221 -1.25 3.46 13.90
N LEU A 222 -0.71 3.28 15.11
CA LEU A 222 -1.40 2.56 16.17
C LEU A 222 -2.62 3.32 16.69
N ASP A 223 -2.54 4.65 16.80
CA ASP A 223 -3.67 5.48 17.22
C ASP A 223 -4.79 5.47 16.17
N LYS A 224 -4.43 5.55 14.87
CA LYS A 224 -5.40 5.41 13.77
C LYS A 224 -6.12 4.06 13.84
N HIS A 225 -5.40 2.98 14.16
CA HIS A 225 -6.00 1.66 14.29
C HIS A 225 -6.94 1.57 15.50
N LEU A 226 -6.56 2.14 16.64
CA LEU A 226 -7.40 2.21 17.83
C LEU A 226 -8.69 2.99 17.55
N LEU A 227 -8.61 4.15 16.91
CA LEU A 227 -9.78 4.97 16.58
C LEU A 227 -10.74 4.26 15.62
N LYS A 228 -10.21 3.59 14.57
CA LYS A 228 -11.03 2.81 13.64
C LYS A 228 -11.75 1.66 14.34
N LEU A 229 -11.04 0.95 15.22
CA LEU A 229 -11.64 -0.15 16.00
C LEU A 229 -12.68 0.39 16.98
N GLN A 230 -12.40 1.51 17.65
CA GLN A 230 -13.31 2.18 18.56
C GLN A 230 -14.63 2.54 17.87
N GLU A 231 -14.57 3.16 16.69
CA GLU A 231 -15.75 3.51 15.90
C GLU A 231 -16.57 2.26 15.56
N GLN A 232 -15.93 1.18 15.11
CA GLN A 232 -16.60 -0.08 14.78
C GLN A 232 -17.26 -0.73 16.01
N LEU A 233 -16.58 -0.73 17.15
CA LEU A 233 -17.10 -1.31 18.39
C LEU A 233 -18.24 -0.47 18.98
N CYS A 234 -18.14 0.86 18.94
CA CYS A 234 -19.22 1.74 19.40
C CYS A 234 -20.46 1.57 18.51
N ALA A 235 -20.28 1.48 17.19
CA ALA A 235 -21.36 1.21 16.25
C ALA A 235 -22.02 -0.16 16.51
N LEU A 236 -21.24 -1.21 16.77
CA LEU A 236 -21.77 -2.55 17.06
C LEU A 236 -22.48 -2.61 18.42
N ALA A 237 -21.97 -1.93 19.43
CA ALA A 237 -22.52 -1.91 20.78
C ALA A 237 -23.62 -0.87 20.99
N SER A 238 -23.89 -0.02 19.98
CA SER A 238 -24.80 1.13 20.08
C SER A 238 -24.44 2.10 21.22
N ILE A 239 -23.15 2.28 21.47
CA ILE A 239 -22.61 3.23 22.45
C ILE A 239 -22.42 4.57 21.73
N ALA A 240 -22.93 5.66 22.30
CA ALA A 240 -22.73 6.99 21.71
C ALA A 240 -21.29 7.47 21.93
N ASP A 241 -20.72 8.22 20.97
CA ASP A 241 -19.32 8.69 21.03
C ASP A 241 -19.00 9.54 22.28
N GLY A 242 -20.01 10.14 22.92
CA GLY A 242 -19.87 10.91 24.15
C GLY A 242 -19.89 10.10 25.45
N GLU A 243 -20.23 8.81 25.41
CA GLU A 243 -20.30 7.93 26.58
C GLU A 243 -18.95 7.26 26.90
N LEU A 244 -17.99 7.33 25.97
CA LEU A 244 -16.63 6.86 26.19
C LEU A 244 -15.93 7.76 27.20
N HIS A 245 -15.49 7.15 28.31
CA HIS A 245 -14.78 7.86 29.35
C HIS A 245 -13.27 7.84 29.10
N PRO A 246 -12.56 8.98 29.23
CA PRO A 246 -11.11 9.00 29.10
C PRO A 246 -10.41 8.19 30.20
N VAL A 247 -9.38 7.45 29.81
CA VAL A 247 -8.51 6.73 30.75
C VAL A 247 -7.80 7.73 31.67
N GLY A 248 -7.80 7.46 32.97
CA GLY A 248 -7.10 8.26 33.97
C GLY A 248 -7.97 9.33 34.66
N VAL A 249 -9.22 9.51 34.23
CA VAL A 249 -10.20 10.30 34.97
C VAL A 249 -11.00 9.35 35.87
N PRO A 250 -10.95 9.51 37.20
CA PRO A 250 -11.75 8.68 38.08
C PRO A 250 -13.23 9.06 37.96
N SER A 251 -14.08 8.04 37.86
CA SER A 251 -15.54 8.17 37.89
C SER A 251 -16.13 7.21 38.93
N GLN A 252 -17.23 7.61 39.55
CA GLN A 252 -17.97 6.77 40.48
C GLN A 252 -18.92 5.80 39.75
N ASP A 253 -19.32 6.14 38.53
CA ASP A 253 -20.27 5.37 37.73
C ASP A 253 -19.59 4.28 36.89
N VAL A 254 -20.39 3.35 36.35
CA VAL A 254 -19.89 2.36 35.38
C VAL A 254 -19.51 3.09 34.10
N VAL A 255 -18.26 2.93 33.67
CA VAL A 255 -17.71 3.63 32.52
C VAL A 255 -17.32 2.65 31.41
N TRP A 256 -17.49 3.12 30.17
CA TRP A 256 -16.99 2.44 28.98
C TRP A 256 -15.66 3.06 28.58
N VAL A 257 -14.66 2.20 28.35
CA VAL A 257 -13.30 2.62 28.03
C VAL A 257 -12.82 1.84 26.82
N CYS A 258 -12.22 2.53 25.86
CA CYS A 258 -11.55 1.93 24.72
C CYS A 258 -10.04 2.16 24.85
N GLY A 259 -9.23 1.11 24.67
CA GLY A 259 -7.79 1.17 24.85
C GLY A 259 -7.06 -0.03 24.26
N ARG A 260 -5.73 0.01 24.34
CA ARG A 260 -4.85 -1.12 24.01
C ARG A 260 -4.43 -1.83 25.29
N ILE A 261 -4.45 -3.16 25.27
CA ILE A 261 -3.91 -3.98 26.35
C ILE A 261 -2.38 -3.97 26.23
N CYS A 262 -1.71 -3.48 27.27
CA CYS A 262 -0.25 -3.44 27.38
C CYS A 262 0.20 -4.34 28.54
N CYS A 263 1.39 -4.93 28.43
CA CYS A 263 2.06 -5.55 29.56
C CYS A 263 2.87 -4.47 30.30
N GLU A 264 2.73 -4.41 31.62
CA GLU A 264 3.52 -3.54 32.51
C GLU A 264 4.96 -4.04 32.69
#